data_AF-A0A662Q4U5-F1
#
_entry.id   AF-A0A662Q4U5-F1
#
_cell.length_a   1.000
_cell.length_b   1.000
_cell.length_c   1.000
_cell.angle_alpha   90.00
_cell.angle_beta   90.00
_cell.angle_gamma   90.00
#
_symmetry.space_group_name_H-M   'P 1'
#
loop_
_entity.id
_entity.type
_entity.pdbx_description
1 polymer ?
#
loop_
_entity_poly.entity_id
_entity_poly.type
_entity_poly.pdbx_seq_one_letter_code
_entity_poly.pdbx_strand_id
1 'polypeptide(L)'
;VALRAEHKEGKKWMGINVFDRKVDDMYKLDVVEPVLVKKQVIKSAVEAAAMILKIDDVIAASKIEEKGKEKEGKEESFGEEE
;
A
#
# COMPACT_ATOMS: atom_id res chain seq x y z
N VAL A 1 23.34 1.50 0.21
CA VAL A 1 24.10 0.22 0.20
C VAL A 1 24.64 -0.13 1.58
N ALA A 2 25.16 0.83 2.35
CA ALA A 2 25.71 0.63 3.71
C ALA A 2 24.84 -0.21 4.66
N LEU A 3 23.56 0.13 4.85
CA LEU A 3 22.68 -0.60 5.77
C LEU A 3 22.60 -2.11 5.49
N ARG A 4 22.47 -2.49 4.22
CA ARG A 4 22.39 -3.90 3.83
C ARG A 4 23.73 -4.63 4.02
N ALA A 5 24.86 -3.94 3.84
CA ALA A 5 26.18 -4.52 4.07
C ALA A 5 26.38 -4.84 5.56
N GLU A 6 26.08 -3.89 6.44
CA GLU A 6 26.16 -4.08 7.90
C GLU A 6 25.27 -5.23 8.39
N HIS A 7 24.04 -5.35 7.86
CA HIS A 7 23.15 -6.46 8.18
C HIS A 7 23.68 -7.82 7.69
N LYS A 8 24.36 -7.87 6.53
CA LYS A 8 25.00 -9.10 6.04
C LYS A 8 26.15 -9.56 6.94
N GLU A 9 26.80 -8.64 7.63
CA GLU A 9 27.84 -8.94 8.64
C GLU A 9 27.25 -9.41 9.99
N GLY A 10 25.93 -9.55 10.09
CA GLY A 10 25.24 -10.03 11.31
C GLY A 10 24.87 -8.92 12.30
N LYS A 11 25.10 -7.64 11.96
CA LYS A 11 24.75 -6.50 12.82
C LYS A 11 23.24 -6.22 12.76
N LYS A 12 22.47 -6.98 13.54
CA LYS A 12 21.00 -6.98 13.55
C LYS A 12 20.35 -5.62 13.83
N TRP A 13 20.95 -4.82 14.72
CA TRP A 13 20.34 -3.59 15.23
C TRP A 13 20.64 -2.35 14.40
N MET A 14 21.37 -2.49 13.30
CA MET A 14 21.68 -1.36 12.44
C MET A 14 20.40 -0.84 11.78
N GLY A 15 20.17 0.46 11.84
CA GLY A 15 19.01 1.12 11.25
C GLY A 15 19.40 2.48 10.69
N ILE A 16 18.41 3.27 10.29
CA ILE A 16 18.61 4.61 9.75
C ILE A 16 18.32 5.61 10.85
N ASN A 17 19.34 6.33 11.31
CA ASN A 17 19.16 7.49 12.16
C ASN A 17 18.75 8.68 11.27
N VAL A 18 17.51 9.14 11.40
CA VAL A 18 16.95 10.22 10.58
C VAL A 18 17.49 11.60 10.95
N PHE A 19 17.98 11.79 12.17
CA PHE A 19 18.55 13.07 12.62
C PHE A 19 19.93 13.29 11.98
N ASP A 20 20.77 12.27 12.01
CA ASP A 20 22.14 12.32 11.47
C ASP A 20 22.24 11.85 10.01
N ARG A 21 21.15 11.33 9.44
CA ARG A 21 21.07 10.76 8.07
C ARG A 21 22.11 9.68 7.79
N LYS A 22 22.48 8.91 8.82
CA LYS A 22 23.48 7.84 8.76
C LYS A 22 22.91 6.50 9.23
N VAL A 23 23.64 5.42 8.93
CA VAL A 23 23.37 4.11 9.50
C VAL A 23 23.95 4.06 10.91
N ASP A 24 23.15 3.67 11.89
CA ASP A 24 23.54 3.65 13.30
C ASP A 24 22.90 2.47 14.04
N ASP A 25 23.36 2.16 15.24
CA ASP A 25 22.82 1.09 16.06
C ASP A 25 21.56 1.57 16.81
N MET A 26 20.39 1.10 16.38
CA MET A 26 19.10 1.55 16.92
C MET A 26 18.91 1.12 18.38
N TYR A 27 19.53 0.02 18.80
CA TYR A 27 19.43 -0.44 20.18
C TYR A 27 20.22 0.47 21.12
N LYS A 28 21.40 0.94 20.71
CA LYS A 28 22.19 1.90 21.48
C LYS A 28 21.57 3.30 21.55
N LEU A 29 20.72 3.64 20.57
CA LEU A 29 19.97 4.88 20.54
C LEU A 29 18.61 4.78 21.26
N ASP A 30 18.33 3.66 21.94
CA ASP A 30 17.05 3.35 22.60
C ASP A 30 15.82 3.46 21.66
N VAL A 31 16.03 3.23 20.37
CA VAL A 31 14.97 3.20 19.36
C VAL A 31 14.44 1.78 19.25
N VAL A 32 13.40 1.48 20.02
CA VAL A 32 12.74 0.17 20.06
C VAL A 32 11.26 0.29 19.71
N GLU A 33 10.71 -0.79 19.17
CA GLU A 33 9.29 -0.87 18.82
C GLU A 33 8.65 -2.13 19.41
N PRO A 34 7.38 -2.09 19.82
CA PRO A 34 6.68 -3.28 20.28
C PRO A 34 6.56 -4.33 19.18
N VAL A 35 6.89 -5.58 19.50
CA VAL A 35 6.80 -6.71 18.57
C VAL A 35 5.39 -6.87 17.98
N LEU A 36 4.36 -6.56 18.78
CA LEU A 36 2.96 -6.64 18.35
C LEU A 36 2.67 -5.72 17.15
N VAL A 37 3.24 -4.50 17.15
CA VAL A 37 3.03 -3.51 16.08
C VAL A 37 3.62 -4.04 14.78
N LYS A 38 4.88 -4.48 14.77
CA LYS A 38 5.51 -5.02 13.55
C LYS A 38 4.80 -6.26 13.01
N LYS A 39 4.35 -7.16 13.89
CA LYS A 39 3.57 -8.35 13.48
C LYS A 39 2.25 -7.96 12.81
N GLN A 40 1.52 -7.02 13.40
CA GLN A 40 0.23 -6.60 12.85
C GLN A 40 0.38 -5.88 11.51
N VAL A 41 1.35 -4.97 11.40
CA VAL A 41 1.60 -4.22 10.16
C VAL A 41 1.88 -5.16 9.00
N ILE A 42 2.72 -6.19 9.20
CA ILE A 42 3.03 -7.16 8.13
C ILE A 42 1.76 -7.94 7.73
N LYS A 43 0.98 -8.43 8.71
CA LYS A 43 -0.26 -9.17 8.42
C LYS A 43 -1.26 -8.33 7.64
N SER A 44 -1.59 -7.15 8.13
CA SER A 44 -2.57 -6.25 7.51
C SER A 44 -2.12 -5.78 6.13
N ALA A 45 -0.82 -5.49 5.94
CA ALA A 45 -0.29 -5.11 4.63
C ALA A 45 -0.41 -6.25 3.62
N VAL A 46 -0.11 -7.49 4.02
CA VAL A 46 -0.25 -8.67 3.16
C VAL A 46 -1.71 -8.94 2.80
N GLU A 47 -2.62 -8.88 3.78
CA GLU A 47 -4.05 -9.08 3.54
C GLU A 47 -4.61 -8.02 2.58
N ALA A 48 -4.27 -6.73 2.79
CA ALA A 48 -4.70 -5.65 1.91
C ALA A 48 -4.14 -5.79 0.49
N ALA A 49 -2.83 -6.07 0.35
CA ALA A 49 -2.21 -6.28 -0.96
C ALA A 49 -2.82 -7.49 -1.69
N ALA A 50 -3.07 -8.59 -0.97
CA ALA A 50 -3.70 -9.78 -1.53
C ALA A 50 -5.15 -9.53 -1.97
N MET A 51 -5.90 -8.66 -1.28
CA MET A 51 -7.23 -8.26 -1.73
C MET A 51 -7.15 -7.50 -3.05
N ILE A 52 -6.25 -6.53 -3.17
CA ILE A 52 -6.08 -5.74 -4.40
C ILE A 52 -5.70 -6.64 -5.58
N LEU A 53 -4.74 -7.54 -5.40
CA LEU A 53 -4.29 -8.46 -6.46
C LEU A 53 -5.34 -9.49 -6.90
N LYS A 54 -6.38 -9.74 -6.10
CA LYS A 54 -7.48 -10.67 -6.42
C LYS A 54 -8.64 -10.01 -7.17
N ILE A 55 -8.67 -8.69 -7.24
CA ILE A 55 -9.71 -7.98 -7.95
C ILE A 55 -9.30 -7.95 -9.42
N ASP A 56 -10.01 -8.72 -10.24
CA ASP A 56 -9.76 -8.76 -11.68
C ASP A 56 -10.38 -7.54 -12.37
N ASP A 57 -11.69 -7.34 -12.18
CA ASP A 57 -12.44 -6.19 -12.69
C ASP A 57 -13.34 -5.58 -11.62
N VAL A 58 -13.41 -4.25 -11.61
CA VAL A 58 -14.36 -3.50 -10.79
C VAL A 58 -15.53 -3.08 -11.68
N ILE A 59 -16.65 -3.79 -11.60
CA ILE A 59 -17.89 -3.36 -12.26
C ILE A 59 -18.63 -2.41 -11.32
N ALA A 60 -18.48 -1.11 -11.57
CA ALA A 60 -19.23 -0.09 -10.86
C ALA A 60 -20.69 -0.10 -11.35
N ALA A 61 -21.63 -0.49 -10.49
CA ALA A 61 -23.04 -0.25 -10.75
C ALA A 61 -23.29 1.27 -10.63
N SER A 62 -23.51 1.95 -11.76
CA SER A 62 -24.19 3.24 -11.74
C SER A 62 -25.55 3.04 -11.06
N LYS A 63 -25.96 4.00 -10.23
CA LYS A 63 -27.22 3.95 -9.48
C LYS A 63 -28.34 3.44 -10.39
N ILE A 64 -28.98 2.35 -9.99
CA ILE A 64 -30.27 1.96 -10.56
C ILE A 64 -31.21 3.10 -10.21
N GLU A 65 -31.44 4.00 -11.16
CA GLU A 65 -32.50 4.98 -11.04
C GLU A 65 -33.81 4.21 -10.91
N GLU A 66 -34.51 4.43 -9.79
CA GLU A 66 -35.84 3.87 -9.59
C GLU A 66 -36.72 4.24 -10.78
N LYS A 67 -37.30 3.21 -11.41
CA LYS A 67 -38.18 3.31 -12.57
C LYS A 67 -39.20 4.44 -12.43
N GLY A 68 -39.06 5.45 -13.30
CA GLY A 68 -40.05 6.51 -13.49
C GLY A 68 -40.06 7.05 -14.93
N LYS A 69 -40.76 6.34 -15.82
CA LYS A 69 -41.35 6.80 -17.11
C LYS A 69 -40.41 7.19 -18.28
N GLU A 70 -40.53 6.36 -19.34
CA GLU A 70 -40.58 6.67 -20.78
C GLU A 70 -39.91 7.97 -21.30
N LYS A 71 -38.91 7.84 -22.19
CA LYS A 71 -39.07 8.03 -23.65
C LYS A 71 -37.74 7.87 -24.43
N GLU A 72 -37.83 7.01 -25.43
CA GLU A 72 -37.17 6.96 -26.75
C GLU A 72 -35.96 7.88 -27.07
N GLY A 73 -34.87 7.24 -27.52
CA GLY A 73 -34.25 7.55 -28.80
C GLY A 73 -33.06 8.53 -28.85
N LYS A 74 -31.83 8.00 -28.83
CA LYS A 74 -30.86 8.02 -29.95
C LYS A 74 -29.47 7.67 -29.45
N GLU A 75 -28.88 6.64 -30.08
CA GLU A 75 -27.42 6.47 -30.15
C GLU A 75 -26.82 7.68 -30.86
N GLU A 76 -25.71 8.21 -30.35
CA GLU A 76 -24.59 8.65 -31.19
C GLU A 76 -23.26 8.34 -30.49
N SER A 77 -22.33 7.94 -31.33
CA SER A 77 -21.08 7.23 -31.07
C SER A 77 -19.88 8.15 -30.94
N PHE A 78 -18.83 7.63 -30.28
CA PHE A 78 -17.40 7.74 -30.66
C PHE A 78 -16.67 9.09 -30.53
N GLY A 79 -15.46 9.06 -29.98
CA GLY A 79 -14.43 10.08 -30.23
C GLY A 79 -13.55 10.43 -29.05
N GLU A 80 -12.40 9.77 -28.97
CA GLU A 80 -11.04 10.32 -28.81
C GLU A 80 -10.77 11.64 -28.04
N GLU A 81 -9.73 11.54 -27.19
CA GLU A 81 -8.65 12.51 -26.93
C GLU A 81 -8.96 13.90 -26.31
N GLU A 82 -8.46 14.10 -25.08
CA GLU A 82 -7.40 15.08 -24.75
C GLU A 82 -6.58 14.60 -23.53
#